data_AF-A0A3F2Y6I1-F1
#
_entry.id   AF-A0A3F2Y6I1-F1
#
_cell.length_a   1.000
_cell.length_b   1.000
_cell.length_c   1.000
_cell.angle_alpha   90.00
_cell.angle_beta   90.00
_cell.angle_gamma   90.00
#
_symmetry.space_group_name_H-M   'P 1'
#
loop_
_entity.id
_entity.type
_entity.pdbx_description
1 polymer ?
#
loop_
_entity_poly.entity_id
_entity_poly.type
_entity_poly.pdbx_seq_one_letter_code
_entity_poly.pdbx_strand_id
1 'polypeptide(L)'
;MEPPTKKVKRRRNNDPSKQLSEEEKKLHHIQSEHRRREQIRSTFDRLVEIVPDLTANEKRSELTVITKTTSYIEKLREQNKRLVDLAQKKGIPMEKSVIKS
;
A
#
# COMPACT_ATOMS: atom_id res chain seq x y z
N MET A 1 -23.74 -30.57 10.28
CA MET A 1 -22.69 -31.11 11.16
C MET A 1 -21.37 -30.56 10.65
N GLU A 2 -20.95 -29.40 11.17
CA GLU A 2 -19.75 -28.70 10.71
C GLU A 2 -18.48 -29.36 11.30
N PRO A 3 -17.37 -29.46 10.55
CA PRO A 3 -16.13 -30.00 11.06
C PRO A 3 -15.39 -28.98 11.94
N PRO A 4 -14.66 -29.43 12.98
CA PRO A 4 -14.08 -28.54 13.99
C PRO A 4 -12.87 -27.77 13.47
N THR A 5 -12.82 -26.48 13.81
CA THR A 5 -11.74 -25.54 13.51
C THR A 5 -10.46 -25.91 14.27
N LYS A 6 -9.44 -26.40 13.56
CA LYS A 6 -8.09 -26.63 14.11
C LYS A 6 -7.41 -25.28 14.38
N LYS A 7 -7.43 -24.83 15.64
CA LYS A 7 -6.60 -23.72 16.13
C LYS A 7 -5.12 -24.06 15.95
N VAL A 8 -4.44 -23.40 15.00
CA VAL A 8 -2.99 -23.55 14.79
C VAL A 8 -2.24 -22.93 15.96
N LYS A 9 -1.86 -23.76 16.94
CA LYS A 9 -0.91 -23.38 18.01
C LYS A 9 0.44 -23.05 17.37
N ARG A 10 0.83 -21.77 17.37
CA ARG A 10 2.21 -21.33 17.08
C ARG A 10 3.14 -21.93 18.13
N ARG A 11 3.77 -23.07 17.80
CA ARG A 11 4.87 -23.64 18.60
C ARG A 11 6.05 -22.67 18.53
N ARG A 12 6.34 -21.99 19.65
CA ARG A 12 7.65 -21.33 19.85
C ARG A 12 8.65 -22.44 20.15
N ASN A 13 9.35 -22.92 19.13
CA ASN A 13 10.48 -23.82 19.33
C ASN A 13 11.63 -23.00 19.94
N ASN A 14 11.74 -23.01 21.28
CA ASN A 14 12.92 -22.57 22.01
C ASN A 14 13.99 -23.67 21.90
N ASP A 15 14.63 -23.76 20.74
CA ASP A 15 15.82 -24.58 20.53
C ASP A 15 17.06 -23.68 20.78
N PRO A 16 17.88 -23.94 21.80
CA PRO A 16 19.06 -23.13 22.09
C PRO A 16 20.12 -23.18 20.96
N SER A 17 20.04 -24.15 20.05
CA SER A 17 20.87 -24.20 18.83
C SER A 17 20.45 -23.21 17.74
N LYS A 18 19.31 -22.52 17.91
CA LYS A 18 18.79 -21.47 17.00
C LYS A 18 19.07 -20.05 17.47
N GLN A 19 19.92 -19.86 18.48
CA GLN A 19 20.36 -18.53 18.83
C GLN A 19 21.37 -18.07 17.78
N LEU A 20 20.91 -17.24 16.84
CA LEU A 20 21.75 -16.56 15.86
C LEU A 20 22.93 -15.91 16.58
N SER A 21 24.14 -16.07 16.06
CA SER A 21 25.32 -15.38 16.57
C SER A 21 25.11 -13.86 16.49
N GLU A 22 25.85 -13.08 17.28
CA GLU A 22 25.77 -11.61 17.20
C GLU A 22 26.09 -11.10 15.78
N GLU A 23 26.99 -11.79 15.06
CA GLU A 23 27.31 -11.51 13.66
C GLU A 23 26.13 -11.82 12.73
N GLU A 24 25.48 -12.98 12.89
CA GLU A 24 24.31 -13.37 12.11
C GLU A 24 23.12 -12.44 12.35
N LYS A 25 22.89 -12.03 13.60
CA LYS A 25 21.86 -11.02 13.95
C LYS A 25 22.14 -9.70 13.25
N LYS A 26 23.39 -9.25 13.24
CA LYS A 26 23.80 -8.00 12.58
C LYS A 26 23.58 -8.08 11.06
N LEU A 27 23.95 -9.19 10.43
CA LEU A 27 23.72 -9.43 9.01
C LEU A 27 22.22 -9.45 8.68
N HIS A 28 21.41 -10.16 9.47
CA HIS A 28 19.97 -10.24 9.26
C HIS A 28 19.28 -8.88 9.46
N HIS A 29 19.72 -8.08 10.45
CA HIS A 29 19.23 -6.73 10.65
C HIS A 29 19.52 -5.82 9.44
N ILE A 30 20.76 -5.85 8.93
CA ILE A 30 21.15 -5.06 7.74
C ILE A 30 20.31 -5.48 6.53
N GLN A 31 20.16 -6.78 6.29
CA GLN A 31 19.34 -7.30 5.19
C GLN A 31 17.87 -6.92 5.33
N SER A 32 17.31 -7.02 6.54
CA SER A 32 15.92 -6.63 6.82
C SER A 32 15.70 -5.14 6.53
N GLU A 33 16.64 -4.28 6.92
CA GLU A 33 16.53 -2.84 6.67
C GLU A 33 16.73 -2.52 5.17
N HIS A 34 17.64 -3.21 4.49
CA HIS A 34 17.80 -3.09 3.03
C HIS A 34 16.49 -3.42 2.30
N ARG A 35 15.90 -4.58 2.63
CA ARG A 35 14.62 -5.01 2.06
C ARG A 35 13.50 -4.01 2.38
N ARG A 36 13.43 -3.51 3.61
CA ARG A 36 12.45 -2.48 4.01
C ARG A 36 12.60 -1.23 3.14
N ARG A 37 13.83 -0.75 2.92
CA ARG A 37 14.09 0.44 2.09
C ARG A 37 13.78 0.22 0.63
N GLU A 38 14.09 -0.96 0.09
CA GLU A 38 13.75 -1.34 -1.29
C GLU A 38 12.23 -1.40 -1.50
N GLN A 39 11.50 -1.96 -0.53
CA GLN A 39 10.03 -1.95 -0.57
C GLN A 39 9.46 -0.53 -0.60
N ILE A 40 9.96 0.35 0.28
CA ILE A 40 9.53 1.75 0.32
C ILE A 40 9.78 2.40 -1.04
N ARG A 41 11.01 2.28 -1.59
CA ARG A 41 11.38 2.85 -2.90
C ARG A 41 10.49 2.34 -4.03
N SER A 42 10.27 1.03 -4.11
CA SER A 42 9.39 0.43 -5.12
C SER A 42 7.96 0.95 -5.01
N THR A 43 7.49 1.25 -3.80
CA THR A 43 6.16 1.85 -3.59
C THR A 43 6.11 3.28 -4.13
N PHE A 44 7.15 4.09 -3.90
CA PHE A 44 7.27 5.43 -4.45
C PHE A 44 7.39 5.42 -5.99
N ASP A 45 8.14 4.48 -6.56
CA ASP A 45 8.24 4.29 -8.01
C ASP A 45 6.86 4.02 -8.63
N ARG A 46 6.06 3.17 -7.98
CA ARG A 46 4.68 2.89 -8.40
C ARG A 46 3.78 4.11 -8.29
N LEU A 47 3.93 4.95 -7.25
CA LEU A 47 3.17 6.20 -7.15
C LEU A 47 3.47 7.13 -8.32
N VAL A 48 4.73 7.24 -8.73
CA VAL A 48 5.13 8.08 -9.87
C VAL A 48 4.56 7.54 -11.19
N GLU A 49 4.39 6.23 -11.35
CA GLU A 49 3.80 5.64 -12.55
C GLU A 49 2.29 5.89 -12.66
N ILE A 50 1.56 5.95 -11.55
CA ILE A 50 0.09 6.07 -11.56
C ILE A 50 -0.41 7.51 -11.48
N VAL A 51 0.38 8.44 -10.91
CA VAL A 51 -0.04 9.84 -10.73
C VAL A 51 0.41 10.63 -11.97
N PRO A 52 -0.52 11.16 -12.79
CA PRO A 52 -0.19 11.84 -14.05
C PRO A 52 0.66 13.10 -13.86
N ASP A 53 0.53 13.75 -12.70
CA ASP A 53 1.23 14.99 -12.38
C ASP A 53 2.68 14.76 -11.93
N LEU A 54 3.13 13.49 -11.80
CA LEU A 54 4.50 13.12 -11.43
C LEU A 54 5.32 12.71 -12.65
N THR A 55 6.58 13.12 -12.65
CA THR A 55 7.55 12.74 -13.69
C THR A 55 8.63 11.80 -13.14
N ALA A 56 9.29 11.04 -14.02
CA ALA A 56 10.34 10.10 -13.62
C ALA A 56 11.52 10.75 -12.88
N ASN A 57 11.75 12.06 -13.09
CA ASN A 57 12.79 12.81 -12.41
C ASN A 57 12.44 13.14 -10.94
N GLU A 58 11.15 13.09 -10.59
CA GLU A 58 10.65 13.45 -9.25
C GLU A 58 10.59 12.26 -8.30
N LYS A 59 10.92 11.05 -8.77
CA LYS A 59 10.93 9.79 -8.00
C LYS A 59 11.77 9.86 -6.72
N ARG A 60 12.77 10.74 -6.67
CA ARG A 60 13.67 10.89 -5.52
C ARG A 60 13.23 11.94 -4.51
N SER A 61 12.20 12.72 -4.80
CA SER A 61 11.66 13.73 -3.88
C SER A 61 10.44 13.17 -3.15
N GLU A 62 10.65 12.58 -1.97
CA GLU A 62 9.57 12.00 -1.16
C GLU A 62 8.45 13.00 -0.90
N LEU A 63 8.81 14.24 -0.55
CA LEU A 63 7.86 15.32 -0.27
C LEU A 63 7.02 15.62 -1.52
N THR A 64 7.66 15.81 -2.68
CA THR A 64 6.94 16.12 -3.93
C THR A 64 6.00 14.99 -4.33
N VAL A 65 6.45 13.73 -4.22
CA VAL A 65 5.61 12.56 -4.54
C VAL A 65 4.39 12.53 -3.64
N ILE A 66 4.55 12.67 -2.32
CA ILE A 66 3.42 12.64 -1.37
C ILE A 66 2.45 13.81 -1.60
N THR A 67 2.96 15.03 -1.80
CA THR A 67 2.12 16.21 -2.02
C THR A 67 1.29 16.06 -3.29
N LYS A 68 1.92 15.74 -4.42
CA LYS A 68 1.19 15.58 -5.70
C LYS A 68 0.22 14.39 -5.67
N THR A 69 0.60 13.29 -5.02
CA THR A 69 -0.29 12.13 -4.85
C THR A 69 -1.53 12.50 -4.07
N THR A 70 -1.38 13.24 -2.95
CA THR A 70 -2.52 13.69 -2.13
C THR A 70 -3.44 14.61 -2.94
N SER A 71 -2.88 15.59 -3.66
CA SER A 71 -3.66 16.46 -4.53
C SER A 71 -4.39 15.70 -5.64
N TYR A 72 -3.77 14.64 -6.19
CA TYR A 72 -4.42 13.81 -7.20
C TYR A 72 -5.59 13.00 -6.63
N ILE A 73 -5.47 12.48 -5.41
CA ILE A 73 -6.57 11.80 -4.71
C ILE A 73 -7.77 12.76 -4.53
N GLU A 74 -7.52 14.00 -4.13
CA GLU A 74 -8.58 15.01 -3.98
C GLU A 74 -9.28 15.30 -5.32
N LYS A 75 -8.49 15.50 -6.40
CA LYS A 75 -9.03 15.67 -7.76
C LYS A 75 -9.90 14.49 -8.19
N LEU A 76 -9.46 13.26 -7.95
CA LEU A 76 -10.22 12.05 -8.28
C LEU A 76 -11.55 11.97 -7.52
N ARG A 77 -11.57 12.37 -6.25
CA ARG A 77 -12.81 12.41 -5.45
C ARG A 77 -13.79 13.43 -5.99
N GLU A 78 -13.32 14.62 -6.34
CA GLU A 78 -14.15 15.67 -6.94
C GLU A 78 -14.70 15.24 -8.31
N GLN A 79 -13.85 14.67 -9.17
CA GLN A 79 -14.25 14.14 -10.47
C GLN A 79 -15.29 13.03 -10.32
N ASN A 80 -15.08 12.09 -9.38
CA ASN A 80 -16.04 11.02 -9.13
C ASN A 80 -17.40 11.59 -8.68
N LYS A 81 -17.41 12.54 -7.73
CA LYS A 81 -18.65 13.22 -7.32
C LYS A 81 -19.37 13.86 -8.51
N ARG A 82 -18.65 14.60 -9.34
CA ARG A 82 -19.22 15.24 -10.55
C ARG A 82 -19.79 14.20 -11.53
N LEU A 83 -19.10 13.08 -11.73
CA LEU A 83 -19.57 12.00 -12.60
C LEU A 83 -20.82 11.32 -12.05
N VAL A 84 -20.89 11.10 -10.74
CA VAL A 84 -22.09 10.58 -10.07
C VAL A 84 -23.27 11.52 -10.23
N ASP A 85 -23.07 12.83 -10.01
CA ASP A 85 -24.12 13.84 -10.18
C ASP A 85 -24.64 13.87 -11.64
N LEU A 86 -23.73 13.75 -12.62
CA LEU A 86 -24.09 13.68 -14.04
C LEU A 86 -24.82 12.39 -14.40
N ALA A 87 -24.39 11.25 -13.86
CA ALA A 87 -25.04 9.96 -14.07
C ALA A 87 -26.46 9.94 -13.51
N GLN A 88 -26.66 10.49 -12.30
CA GLN A 88 -27.98 10.65 -11.68
C GLN A 88 -28.89 11.53 -12.53
N LYS A 89 -28.41 12.68 -13.01
CA LYS A 89 -29.18 13.57 -13.90
C LYS A 89 -29.57 12.89 -15.22
N LYS A 90 -28.73 11.99 -15.73
CA LYS A 90 -29.00 11.22 -16.95
C LYS A 90 -29.82 9.95 -16.71
N GLY A 91 -30.20 9.66 -15.46
CA GLY A 91 -30.95 8.45 -15.10
C GLY A 91 -30.15 7.15 -15.28
N ILE A 92 -28.82 7.21 -15.30
CA ILE A 92 -27.98 6.03 -15.45
C ILE A 92 -27.96 5.27 -14.10
N PRO A 93 -28.28 3.97 -14.07
CA PRO A 93 -28.25 3.18 -12.85
C PRO A 93 -26.80 3.02 -12.37
N MET A 94 -26.53 3.44 -11.14
CA MET A 94 -25.22 3.36 -10.51
C MET A 94 -25.19 2.28 -9.41
N GLU A 95 -24.07 1.57 -9.33
CA GLU A 95 -23.74 0.61 -8.28
C GLU A 95 -23.82 1.28 -6.89
N LYS A 96 -24.41 0.58 -5.90
CA LYS A 96 -24.60 1.11 -4.53
C LYS A 96 -23.29 1.46 -3.84
N SER A 97 -22.20 0.81 -4.22
CA SER A 97 -20.84 1.07 -3.71
C SER A 97 -20.33 2.47 -4.05
N VAL A 98 -20.79 3.05 -5.17
CA VAL A 98 -20.35 4.37 -5.66
C VAL A 98 -21.16 5.52 -5.01
N ILE A 99 -22.36 5.22 -4.52
CA ILE A 99 -23.30 6.20 -3.94
C ILE A 99 -22.96 6.49 -2.46
N LYS A 100 -22.18 5.63 -1.81
CA LYS A 100 -21.94 5.63 -0.36
C LYS A 100 -20.48 6.00 -0.06
N SER A 101 -20.11 7.27 -0.21
CA SER A 101 -18.81 7.81 0.22
C SER A 101 -18.89 9.30 0.52
#